data_AF-A0A395XHN4-F1
#
_entry.id   AF-A0A395XHN4-F1
#
_cell.length_a   1.000
_cell.length_b   1.000
_cell.length_c   1.000
_cell.angle_alpha   90.00
_cell.angle_beta   90.00
_cell.angle_gamma   90.00
#
_symmetry.space_group_name_H-M   'P 1'
#
loop_
_entity.id
_entity.type
_entity.pdbx_description
1 polymer ?
#
loop_
_entity_poly.entity_id
_entity_poly.type
_entity_poly.pdbx_seq_one_letter_code
_entity_poly.pdbx_strand_id
1 'polypeptide(L)'
;MAVRIGSARINEKGTTTGGKAGDQTGGEVSIQNYYLHRKGWYVARPKDPTVAEKIAQAMEAACNNNHIGYCQAHRDSLRKIAVKYYYNLSKVNVDVEVDCSALVRVCCLYAGIQVGDFNTASELETLRKTGAFEILKDDKRCKESTYLKRGDILATHTKGHTVVVLDNGSGVTSASKSTRAYVVGQVYTTQVDDLSVRTGPGTNNPEKSYAELSSNAQQHAHDNGRLKKGTRVTCKDVRKVGSDIWIKIPSGWIAAYYGGKKYVG
;
A
#
# COMPACT_ATOMS: atom_id res chain seq x y z
N MET A 1 -0.87 17.67 -12.79
CA MET A 1 0.30 17.64 -11.90
C MET A 1 1.09 16.38 -12.18
N ALA A 2 2.41 16.45 -12.24
CA ALA A 2 3.25 15.27 -12.36
C ALA A 2 3.18 14.45 -11.06
N VAL A 3 3.11 13.12 -11.17
CA VAL A 3 3.13 12.24 -9.99
C VAL A 3 4.48 12.33 -9.28
N ARG A 4 4.52 12.16 -7.96
CA ARG A 4 5.78 11.98 -7.24
C ARG A 4 6.29 10.54 -7.38
N ILE A 5 7.60 10.39 -7.38
CA ILE A 5 8.32 9.12 -7.42
C ILE A 5 9.39 9.09 -6.32
N GLY A 6 9.54 7.96 -5.64
CA GLY A 6 10.59 7.72 -4.66
C GLY A 6 11.66 6.77 -5.21
N SER A 7 12.93 7.02 -4.88
CA SER A 7 14.03 6.14 -5.28
C SER A 7 15.34 6.44 -4.55
N ALA A 8 16.23 5.45 -4.51
CA ALA A 8 17.63 5.60 -4.11
C ALA A 8 18.49 5.94 -5.35
N ARG A 9 19.35 6.97 -5.31
CA ARG A 9 19.95 7.56 -6.53
C ARG A 9 21.47 7.55 -6.57
N ILE A 10 22.10 8.30 -5.66
CA ILE A 10 23.52 8.61 -5.68
C ILE A 10 23.93 8.98 -4.27
N ASN A 11 25.17 8.69 -3.90
CA ASN A 11 25.67 9.02 -2.55
C ASN A 11 26.08 10.49 -2.42
N GLU A 12 26.48 10.88 -1.21
CA GLU A 12 26.88 12.23 -0.83
C GLU A 12 28.09 12.78 -1.62
N LYS A 13 28.89 11.89 -2.21
CA LYS A 13 30.06 12.24 -3.04
C LYS A 13 29.73 12.39 -4.53
N GLY A 14 28.47 12.21 -4.92
CA GLY A 14 28.08 12.19 -6.33
C GLY A 14 28.58 10.94 -7.07
N THR A 15 28.78 9.84 -6.34
CA THR A 15 29.25 8.55 -6.87
C THR A 15 28.28 7.42 -6.53
N THR A 16 28.48 6.24 -7.10
CA THR A 16 27.60 5.09 -6.83
C THR A 16 28.09 4.16 -5.71
N THR A 17 29.32 4.37 -5.22
CA THR A 17 29.96 3.55 -4.20
C THR A 17 30.89 4.38 -3.32
N GLY A 18 31.26 3.86 -2.15
CA GLY A 18 32.20 4.54 -1.24
C GLY A 18 31.61 5.72 -0.49
N GLY A 19 30.28 5.79 -0.39
CA GLY A 19 29.57 6.73 0.48
C GLY A 19 29.61 6.27 1.93
N LYS A 20 29.11 7.12 2.83
CA LYS A 20 28.84 6.72 4.21
C LYS A 20 27.47 6.04 4.30
N ALA A 21 27.33 5.13 5.27
CA ALA A 21 26.03 4.54 5.58
C ALA A 21 25.07 5.59 6.15
N GLY A 22 23.78 5.44 5.82
CA GLY A 22 22.75 6.46 6.09
C GLY A 22 22.76 7.59 5.06
N ASP A 23 21.61 8.21 4.83
CA ASP A 23 21.49 9.36 3.92
C ASP A 23 22.14 10.59 4.55
N GLN A 24 23.25 11.04 3.96
CA GLN A 24 23.99 12.20 4.47
C GLN A 24 23.47 13.53 3.92
N THR A 25 22.61 13.50 2.90
CA THR A 25 22.19 14.69 2.14
C THR A 25 20.69 14.96 2.21
N GLY A 26 19.90 13.98 2.67
CA GLY A 26 18.44 13.93 2.48
C GLY A 26 18.03 13.70 1.02
N GLY A 27 18.99 13.44 0.15
CA GLY A 27 18.82 13.31 -1.30
C GLY A 27 19.18 11.93 -1.84
N GLU A 28 19.88 11.10 -1.06
CA GLU A 28 20.37 9.79 -1.50
C GLU A 28 19.20 8.82 -1.72
N VAL A 29 18.23 8.84 -0.79
CA VAL A 29 16.94 8.16 -0.90
C VAL A 29 15.84 9.20 -0.74
N SER A 30 15.24 9.62 -1.84
CA SER A 30 14.39 10.82 -1.84
C SER A 30 13.24 10.77 -2.83
N ILE A 31 12.24 11.60 -2.53
CA ILE A 31 11.08 11.83 -3.39
C ILE A 31 11.41 12.93 -4.41
N GLN A 32 10.96 12.79 -5.65
CA GLN A 32 11.00 13.84 -6.67
C GLN A 32 9.76 13.78 -7.56
N ASN A 33 9.58 14.81 -8.38
CA ASN A 33 8.58 14.77 -9.44
C ASN A 33 8.98 13.76 -10.53
N TYR A 34 7.99 13.12 -11.12
CA TYR A 34 8.17 12.24 -12.27
C TYR A 34 8.92 12.95 -13.40
N TYR A 35 9.80 12.21 -14.06
CA TYR A 35 10.49 12.61 -15.27
C TYR A 35 10.59 11.40 -16.22
N LEU A 36 10.69 11.67 -17.52
CA LEU A 36 10.95 10.63 -18.50
C LEU A 36 12.45 10.34 -18.54
N HIS A 37 12.85 9.13 -18.18
CA HIS A 37 14.26 8.75 -18.21
C HIS A 37 14.73 8.50 -19.65
N ARG A 38 15.98 8.86 -19.97
CA ARG A 38 16.55 8.72 -21.33
C ARG A 38 16.54 7.28 -21.88
N LYS A 39 16.53 6.29 -20.98
CA LYS A 39 16.47 4.85 -21.28
C LYS A 39 15.02 4.31 -21.37
N GLY A 40 14.02 5.19 -21.33
CA GLY A 40 12.61 4.83 -21.24
C GLY A 40 12.23 4.18 -19.91
N TRP A 41 10.93 4.08 -19.66
CA TRP A 41 10.36 3.34 -18.54
C TRP A 41 9.57 2.13 -19.05
N TYR A 42 9.58 1.05 -18.30
CA TYR A 42 8.52 0.05 -18.28
C TYR A 42 7.90 0.04 -16.89
N VAL A 43 6.61 -0.30 -16.83
CA VAL A 43 5.86 -0.25 -15.58
C VAL A 43 5.54 -1.68 -15.13
N ALA A 44 5.99 -2.05 -13.94
CA ALA A 44 5.48 -3.20 -13.21
C ALA A 44 4.38 -2.73 -12.26
N ARG A 45 3.13 -3.05 -12.62
CA ARG A 45 1.94 -2.67 -11.86
C ARG A 45 1.50 -3.82 -10.96
N PRO A 46 1.40 -3.63 -9.64
CA PRO A 46 0.77 -4.61 -8.76
C PRO A 46 -0.69 -4.85 -9.17
N LYS A 47 -1.09 -6.12 -9.24
CA LYS A 47 -2.48 -6.51 -9.54
C LYS A 47 -3.42 -6.24 -8.36
N ASP A 48 -2.91 -6.35 -7.13
CA ASP A 48 -3.65 -6.07 -5.91
C ASP A 48 -3.40 -4.61 -5.44
N PRO A 49 -4.44 -3.77 -5.31
CA PRO A 49 -4.29 -2.40 -4.83
C PRO A 49 -3.74 -2.29 -3.40
N THR A 50 -3.97 -3.29 -2.53
CA THR A 50 -3.39 -3.32 -1.18
C THR A 50 -1.88 -3.55 -1.24
N VAL A 51 -1.41 -4.38 -2.18
CA VAL A 51 0.03 -4.57 -2.43
C VAL A 51 0.64 -3.28 -2.96
N ALA A 52 -0.02 -2.61 -3.91
CA ALA A 52 0.42 -1.32 -4.43
C ALA A 52 0.58 -0.26 -3.33
N GLU A 53 -0.41 -0.15 -2.44
CA GLU A 53 -0.34 0.79 -1.32
C GLU A 53 0.82 0.49 -0.38
N LYS A 54 1.06 -0.78 -0.03
CA LYS A 54 2.19 -1.16 0.83
C LYS A 54 3.54 -0.84 0.20
N ILE A 55 3.71 -1.08 -1.10
CA ILE A 55 4.94 -0.74 -1.83
C ILE A 55 5.20 0.77 -1.77
N ALA A 56 4.17 1.59 -2.02
CA ALA A 56 4.30 3.04 -1.94
C ALA A 56 4.62 3.53 -0.51
N GLN A 57 3.94 2.98 0.51
CA GLN A 57 4.21 3.30 1.91
C GLN A 57 5.63 2.94 2.34
N ALA A 58 6.15 1.79 1.91
CA ALA A 58 7.53 1.41 2.17
C ALA A 58 8.50 2.42 1.53
N MET A 59 8.27 2.80 0.28
CA MET A 59 9.13 3.78 -0.39
C MET A 59 9.08 5.16 0.30
N GLU A 60 7.90 5.63 0.71
CA GLU A 60 7.78 6.88 1.47
C GLU A 60 8.51 6.80 2.82
N ALA A 61 8.36 5.70 3.53
CA ALA A 61 9.07 5.46 4.78
C ALA A 61 10.59 5.43 4.58
N ALA A 62 11.06 4.86 3.46
CA ALA A 62 12.47 4.86 3.11
C ALA A 62 13.00 6.27 2.83
N CYS A 63 12.28 7.03 2.01
CA CYS A 63 12.68 8.40 1.64
C CYS A 63 12.64 9.38 2.82
N ASN A 64 11.88 9.07 3.87
CA ASN A 64 11.80 9.89 5.08
C ASN A 64 12.76 9.40 6.18
N ASN A 65 13.58 8.38 5.92
CA ASN A 65 14.46 7.77 6.91
C ASN A 65 15.93 7.99 6.56
N ASN A 66 16.55 8.96 7.23
CA ASN A 66 17.96 9.31 7.01
C ASN A 66 18.94 8.21 7.44
N HIS A 67 18.50 7.13 8.08
CA HIS A 67 19.35 5.95 8.32
C HIS A 67 19.55 5.10 7.06
N ILE A 68 18.89 5.40 5.94
CA ILE A 68 18.98 4.62 4.70
C ILE A 68 19.69 5.43 3.61
N GLY A 69 20.97 5.16 3.39
CA GLY A 69 21.80 5.80 2.37
C GLY A 69 21.94 4.98 1.08
N TYR A 70 22.68 5.53 0.11
CA TYR A 70 22.90 4.91 -1.20
C TYR A 70 24.32 4.33 -1.36
N CYS A 71 24.42 3.04 -1.69
CA CYS A 71 25.67 2.43 -2.16
C CYS A 71 25.44 1.11 -2.90
N GLN A 72 26.01 0.98 -4.09
CA GLN A 72 25.91 -0.25 -4.88
C GLN A 72 26.75 -1.41 -4.30
N ALA A 73 27.85 -1.12 -3.61
CA ALA A 73 28.71 -2.15 -3.03
C ALA A 73 28.08 -2.84 -1.81
N HIS A 74 27.29 -2.10 -1.01
CA HIS A 74 26.66 -2.58 0.22
C HIS A 74 25.12 -2.69 0.12
N ARG A 75 24.62 -2.90 -1.10
CA ARG A 75 23.19 -2.87 -1.45
C ARG A 75 22.26 -3.74 -0.60
N ASP A 76 22.75 -4.84 -0.01
CA ASP A 76 21.94 -5.80 0.77
C ASP A 76 21.86 -5.46 2.28
N SER A 77 22.59 -4.43 2.74
CA SER A 77 22.65 -4.11 4.18
C SER A 77 21.27 -3.72 4.75
N LEU A 78 20.48 -2.94 3.99
CA LEU A 78 19.10 -2.61 4.37
C LEU A 78 18.25 -3.86 4.58
N ARG A 79 18.27 -4.82 3.66
CA ARG A 79 17.43 -6.03 3.74
C ARG A 79 17.75 -6.86 4.99
N LYS A 80 19.04 -7.01 5.30
CA LYS A 80 19.52 -7.77 6.47
C LYS A 80 19.06 -7.17 7.80
N ILE A 81 18.89 -5.86 7.87
CA ILE A 81 18.36 -5.18 9.06
C ILE A 81 16.83 -5.18 9.05
N ALA A 82 16.22 -4.82 7.92
CA ALA A 82 14.79 -4.65 7.79
C ALA A 82 13.99 -5.93 8.05
N VAL A 83 14.56 -7.12 7.80
CA VAL A 83 13.91 -8.41 8.13
C VAL A 83 13.50 -8.52 9.60
N LYS A 84 14.27 -7.94 10.53
CA LYS A 84 13.97 -7.91 11.98
C LYS A 84 12.71 -7.11 12.30
N TYR A 85 12.37 -6.16 11.43
CA TYR A 85 11.21 -5.28 11.55
C TYR A 85 10.11 -5.65 10.55
N TYR A 86 10.09 -6.89 10.06
CA TYR A 86 9.14 -7.34 9.03
C TYR A 86 9.13 -6.43 7.79
N TYR A 87 10.33 -5.97 7.41
CA TYR A 87 10.60 -5.03 6.33
C TYR A 87 9.98 -3.63 6.49
N ASN A 88 9.53 -3.27 7.69
CA ASN A 88 9.03 -1.93 7.98
C ASN A 88 10.19 -0.92 8.02
N LEU A 89 10.34 -0.16 6.93
CA LEU A 89 11.44 0.80 6.74
C LEU A 89 11.40 1.99 7.72
N SER A 90 10.24 2.32 8.29
CA SER A 90 10.13 3.37 9.33
C SER A 90 10.75 2.99 10.67
N LYS A 91 11.05 1.70 10.88
CA LYS A 91 11.63 1.17 12.13
C LYS A 91 13.14 0.96 12.04
N VAL A 92 13.74 1.14 10.86
CA VAL A 92 15.19 1.05 10.69
C VAL A 92 15.83 2.25 11.37
N ASN A 93 16.67 1.98 12.35
CA ASN A 93 17.34 2.97 13.20
C ASN A 93 18.87 2.77 13.25
N VAL A 94 19.38 2.02 12.29
CA VAL A 94 20.82 1.75 12.11
C VAL A 94 21.16 2.20 10.71
N ASP A 95 22.28 2.90 10.57
CA ASP A 95 22.76 3.38 9.29
C ASP A 95 23.06 2.20 8.37
N VAL A 96 22.37 2.19 7.23
CA VAL A 96 22.44 1.16 6.21
C VAL A 96 22.55 1.81 4.84
N GLU A 97 22.89 0.98 3.86
CA GLU A 97 23.06 1.36 2.48
C GLU A 97 22.21 0.46 1.57
N VAL A 98 21.73 1.04 0.47
CA VAL A 98 20.91 0.34 -0.51
C VAL A 98 21.24 0.86 -1.91
N ASP A 99 20.92 0.08 -2.95
CA ASP A 99 20.82 0.61 -4.32
C ASP A 99 19.36 0.73 -4.75
N CYS A 100 19.11 1.33 -5.92
CA CYS A 100 17.75 1.55 -6.41
C CYS A 100 16.91 0.26 -6.46
N SER A 101 17.50 -0.84 -6.96
CA SER A 101 16.82 -2.14 -7.10
C SER A 101 16.63 -2.88 -5.78
N ALA A 102 17.61 -2.82 -4.88
CA ALA A 102 17.54 -3.43 -3.56
C ALA A 102 16.49 -2.71 -2.69
N LEU A 103 16.33 -1.40 -2.84
CA LEU A 103 15.29 -0.66 -2.14
C LEU A 103 13.90 -1.10 -2.61
N VAL A 104 13.69 -1.19 -3.93
CA VAL A 104 12.43 -1.70 -4.49
C VAL A 104 12.17 -3.13 -4.04
N ARG A 105 13.20 -3.98 -3.99
CA ARG A 105 13.09 -5.35 -3.46
C ARG A 105 12.56 -5.36 -2.03
N VAL A 106 13.08 -4.50 -1.15
CA VAL A 106 12.60 -4.42 0.24
C VAL A 106 11.16 -3.89 0.30
N CYS A 107 10.78 -2.95 -0.58
CA CYS A 107 9.39 -2.49 -0.70
C CYS A 107 8.44 -3.64 -1.10
N CYS A 108 8.84 -4.50 -2.03
CA CYS A 108 8.07 -5.69 -2.40
C CYS A 108 7.94 -6.69 -1.24
N LEU A 109 9.03 -6.91 -0.49
CA LEU A 109 9.04 -7.79 0.68
C LEU A 109 8.11 -7.27 1.79
N TYR A 110 8.11 -5.97 2.06
CA TYR A 110 7.16 -5.33 2.99
C TYR A 110 5.70 -5.50 2.55
N ALA A 111 5.45 -5.47 1.24
CA ALA A 111 4.12 -5.73 0.69
C ALA A 111 3.67 -7.20 0.78
N GLY A 112 4.56 -8.09 1.24
CA GLY A 112 4.30 -9.53 1.38
C GLY A 112 4.62 -10.34 0.13
N ILE A 113 5.25 -9.72 -0.89
CA ILE A 113 5.64 -10.42 -2.11
C ILE A 113 7.02 -11.03 -1.92
N GLN A 114 7.09 -12.36 -1.93
CA GLN A 114 8.34 -13.11 -1.88
C GLN A 114 9.03 -13.03 -3.24
N VAL A 115 9.88 -12.01 -3.40
CA VAL A 115 10.65 -11.77 -4.63
C VAL A 115 12.11 -12.16 -4.44
N GLY A 116 12.69 -12.78 -5.47
CA GLY A 116 14.12 -13.10 -5.52
C GLY A 116 15.02 -11.86 -5.49
N ASP A 117 16.33 -12.06 -5.46
CA ASP A 117 17.26 -10.96 -5.69
C ASP A 117 17.25 -10.55 -7.17
N PHE A 118 17.35 -9.26 -7.42
CA PHE A 118 17.37 -8.70 -8.77
C PHE A 118 18.14 -7.39 -8.81
N ASN A 119 18.54 -7.01 -10.01
CA ASN A 119 19.01 -5.66 -10.33
C ASN A 119 18.14 -5.10 -11.46
N THR A 120 18.35 -3.84 -11.85
CA THR A 120 17.51 -3.17 -12.87
C THR A 120 17.47 -3.88 -14.24
N ALA A 121 18.40 -4.79 -14.55
CA ALA A 121 18.34 -5.61 -15.77
C ALA A 121 17.39 -6.81 -15.65
N SER A 122 17.28 -7.42 -14.47
CA SER A 122 16.45 -8.62 -14.22
C SER A 122 15.16 -8.33 -13.45
N GLU A 123 14.98 -7.10 -12.98
CA GLU A 123 13.88 -6.65 -12.10
C GLU A 123 12.50 -6.98 -12.67
N LEU A 124 12.18 -6.52 -13.87
CA LEU A 124 10.85 -6.73 -14.47
C LEU A 124 10.53 -8.21 -14.69
N GLU A 125 11.51 -9.00 -15.08
CA GLU A 125 11.32 -10.45 -15.27
C GLU A 125 11.08 -11.14 -13.92
N THR A 126 11.84 -10.76 -12.90
CA THR A 126 11.73 -11.30 -11.55
C THR A 126 10.38 -10.94 -10.93
N LEU A 127 9.93 -9.69 -11.07
CA LEU A 127 8.61 -9.23 -10.62
C LEU A 127 7.49 -9.95 -11.37
N ARG A 128 7.61 -10.14 -12.69
CA ARG A 128 6.63 -10.88 -13.49
C ARG A 128 6.49 -12.33 -13.00
N LYS A 129 7.60 -13.01 -12.69
CA LYS A 129 7.61 -14.41 -12.22
C LYS A 129 6.88 -14.61 -10.89
N THR A 130 6.73 -13.56 -10.07
CA THR A 130 5.93 -13.65 -8.84
C THR A 130 4.43 -13.81 -9.09
N GLY A 131 3.94 -13.51 -10.31
CA GLY A 131 2.52 -13.49 -10.64
C GLY A 131 1.74 -12.28 -10.07
N ALA A 132 2.33 -11.53 -9.14
CA ALA A 132 1.70 -10.40 -8.46
C ALA A 132 1.68 -9.10 -9.29
N PHE A 133 2.50 -9.03 -10.34
CA PHE A 133 2.64 -7.84 -11.18
C PHE A 133 2.19 -8.10 -12.62
N GLU A 134 1.63 -7.06 -13.22
CA GLU A 134 1.42 -6.93 -14.67
C GLU A 134 2.52 -6.01 -15.22
N ILE A 135 3.19 -6.44 -16.30
CA ILE A 135 4.24 -5.64 -16.95
C ILE A 135 3.63 -4.89 -18.12
N LEU A 136 3.54 -3.57 -17.99
CA LEU A 136 2.99 -2.66 -18.98
C LEU A 136 4.15 -2.02 -19.76
N LYS A 137 4.02 -2.06 -21.09
CA LYS A 137 5.00 -1.51 -22.04
C LYS A 137 4.38 -0.49 -23.00
N ASP A 138 3.13 -0.12 -22.77
CA ASP A 138 2.42 0.84 -23.62
C ASP A 138 2.90 2.27 -23.38
N ASP A 139 3.00 3.04 -24.47
CA ASP A 139 3.46 4.42 -24.45
C ASP A 139 2.69 5.30 -23.47
N LYS A 140 1.36 5.10 -23.39
CA LYS A 140 0.45 5.85 -22.53
C LYS A 140 0.79 5.75 -21.03
N ARG A 141 1.48 4.69 -20.61
CA ARG A 141 1.93 4.51 -19.21
C ARG A 141 3.44 4.59 -19.05
N CYS A 142 4.19 4.47 -20.14
CA CYS A 142 5.65 4.42 -20.12
C CYS A 142 6.32 5.76 -20.49
N LYS A 143 5.58 6.71 -21.09
CA LYS A 143 6.10 8.01 -21.54
C LYS A 143 5.56 9.20 -20.75
N GLU A 144 4.43 9.05 -20.08
CA GLU A 144 3.76 10.10 -19.31
C GLU A 144 3.32 9.64 -17.93
N SER A 145 3.12 10.59 -17.00
CA SER A 145 2.67 10.29 -15.63
C SER A 145 1.16 10.20 -15.48
N THR A 146 0.39 10.59 -16.50
CA THR A 146 -1.07 10.73 -16.46
C THR A 146 -1.80 9.46 -16.00
N TYR A 147 -1.29 8.28 -16.36
CA TYR A 147 -1.92 6.98 -16.09
C TYR A 147 -1.12 6.08 -15.15
N LEU A 148 -0.09 6.63 -14.50
CA LEU A 148 0.66 5.96 -13.45
C LEU A 148 -0.18 5.88 -12.18
N LYS A 149 -0.12 4.76 -11.48
CA LYS A 149 -0.84 4.51 -10.23
C LYS A 149 0.15 4.49 -9.08
N ARG A 150 -0.29 4.95 -7.91
CA ARG A 150 0.46 4.79 -6.67
C ARG A 150 0.80 3.30 -6.45
N GLY A 151 2.08 3.01 -6.20
CA GLY A 151 2.63 1.67 -6.06
C GLY A 151 3.13 1.03 -7.36
N ASP A 152 2.96 1.68 -8.52
CA ASP A 152 3.63 1.25 -9.74
C ASP A 152 5.15 1.33 -9.57
N ILE A 153 5.85 0.31 -10.06
CA ILE A 153 7.32 0.27 -10.12
C ILE A 153 7.73 0.59 -11.57
N LEU A 154 8.57 1.59 -11.75
CA LEU A 154 9.10 1.99 -13.06
C LEU A 154 10.55 1.57 -13.13
N ALA A 155 10.88 0.68 -14.07
CA ALA A 155 12.25 0.25 -14.31
C ALA A 155 12.67 0.61 -15.74
N THR A 156 13.93 1.00 -15.92
CA THR A 156 14.45 1.36 -17.25
C THR A 156 14.52 0.15 -18.19
N HIS A 157 14.41 0.37 -19.51
CA HIS A 157 14.42 -0.73 -20.50
C HIS A 157 15.72 -1.56 -20.48
N THR A 158 16.81 -0.91 -20.09
CA THR A 158 18.13 -1.51 -19.90
C THR A 158 18.63 -1.18 -18.50
N LYS A 159 19.67 -1.87 -18.01
CA LYS A 159 20.26 -1.63 -16.69
C LYS A 159 20.49 -0.13 -16.46
N GLY A 160 19.90 0.43 -15.42
CA GLY A 160 19.87 1.88 -15.22
C GLY A 160 19.29 2.28 -13.88
N HIS A 161 17.98 2.47 -13.82
CA HIS A 161 17.31 3.00 -12.64
C HIS A 161 15.95 2.34 -12.43
N THR A 162 15.50 2.34 -11.18
CA THR A 162 14.14 1.95 -10.83
C THR A 162 13.57 2.90 -9.77
N VAL A 163 12.28 3.19 -9.87
CA VAL A 163 11.56 4.11 -9.00
C VAL A 163 10.17 3.57 -8.66
N VAL A 164 9.61 4.02 -7.54
CA VAL A 164 8.22 3.71 -7.16
C VAL A 164 7.37 4.96 -7.26
N VAL A 165 6.20 4.85 -7.88
CA VAL A 165 5.21 5.93 -7.99
C VAL A 165 4.48 6.10 -6.67
N LEU A 166 4.41 7.32 -6.19
CA LEU A 166 3.82 7.67 -4.89
C LEU A 166 2.44 8.33 -5.02
N ASP A 167 2.06 8.82 -6.19
CA ASP A 167 0.75 9.42 -6.42
C ASP A 167 0.04 8.80 -7.63
N ASN A 168 -1.29 8.85 -7.62
CA ASN A 168 -2.05 8.56 -8.83
C ASN A 168 -1.93 9.72 -9.82
N GLY A 169 -1.69 9.39 -11.09
CA GLY A 169 -1.74 10.34 -12.19
C GLY A 169 -3.14 10.89 -12.41
N SER A 170 -3.25 12.09 -12.99
CA SER A 170 -4.53 12.79 -13.14
C SER A 170 -5.54 12.08 -14.06
N GLY A 171 -5.09 11.24 -14.98
CA GLY A 171 -5.94 10.41 -15.85
C GLY A 171 -6.19 9.02 -15.29
N VAL A 172 -5.55 8.65 -14.17
CA VAL A 172 -6.11 7.64 -13.29
C VAL A 172 -7.33 8.30 -12.67
N THR A 173 -8.48 8.11 -13.33
CA THR A 173 -9.72 8.13 -12.57
C THR A 173 -9.43 7.25 -11.39
N SER A 174 -9.52 7.84 -10.21
CA SER A 174 -9.61 7.02 -9.03
C SER A 174 -10.79 6.11 -9.39
N ALA A 175 -10.49 4.85 -9.71
CA ALA A 175 -11.04 3.83 -8.90
C ALA A 175 -10.64 4.24 -7.48
N SER A 176 -11.39 5.22 -6.94
CA SER A 176 -12.01 5.02 -5.68
C SER A 176 -12.40 3.56 -5.82
N LYS A 177 -11.86 2.71 -4.94
CA LYS A 177 -12.74 1.65 -4.49
C LYS A 177 -14.04 2.40 -4.32
N SER A 178 -14.99 2.18 -5.22
CA SER A 178 -16.32 2.69 -5.06
C SER A 178 -16.88 1.82 -3.93
N THR A 179 -16.32 1.95 -2.72
CA THR A 179 -17.10 2.49 -1.65
C THR A 179 -17.71 3.76 -2.21
N ARG A 180 -18.84 3.63 -2.93
CA ARG A 180 -19.92 4.59 -2.68
C ARG A 180 -19.89 4.76 -1.18
N ALA A 181 -19.59 5.97 -0.71
CA ALA A 181 -19.73 6.26 0.71
C ALA A 181 -21.07 5.67 1.13
N TYR A 182 -21.11 4.90 2.22
CA TYR A 182 -22.38 4.38 2.68
C TYR A 182 -23.31 5.57 2.85
N VAL A 183 -24.50 5.48 2.26
CA VAL A 183 -25.45 6.58 2.23
C VAL A 183 -26.45 6.33 3.35
N VAL A 184 -26.62 7.31 4.22
CA VAL A 184 -27.64 7.24 5.27
C VAL A 184 -29.01 7.07 4.61
N GLY A 185 -29.79 6.11 5.09
CA GLY A 185 -31.08 5.71 4.53
C GLY A 185 -31.02 4.51 3.57
N GLN A 186 -29.85 4.17 3.01
CA GLN A 186 -29.71 3.00 2.13
C GLN A 186 -29.66 1.68 2.92
N VAL A 187 -30.13 0.61 2.28
CA VAL A 187 -30.06 -0.76 2.81
C VAL A 187 -28.89 -1.48 2.15
N TYR A 188 -28.05 -2.11 2.96
CA TYR A 188 -26.90 -2.89 2.54
C TYR A 188 -26.98 -4.33 3.04
N THR A 189 -26.14 -5.22 2.52
CA THR A 189 -26.12 -6.64 2.90
C THR A 189 -24.79 -7.01 3.55
N THR A 190 -24.81 -7.71 4.68
CA THR A 190 -23.58 -8.23 5.30
C THR A 190 -22.92 -9.28 4.41
N GLN A 191 -21.61 -9.15 4.19
CA GLN A 191 -20.82 -9.99 3.27
C GLN A 191 -20.03 -11.07 4.00
N VAL A 192 -19.97 -11.00 5.33
CA VAL A 192 -19.29 -11.96 6.19
C VAL A 192 -20.26 -12.52 7.22
N ASP A 193 -19.91 -13.68 7.76
CA ASP A 193 -20.58 -14.25 8.92
C ASP A 193 -19.93 -13.75 10.22
N ASP A 194 -20.61 -13.94 11.36
CA ASP A 194 -20.15 -13.48 12.68
C ASP A 194 -19.78 -11.99 12.73
N LEU A 195 -20.61 -11.12 12.12
CA LEU A 195 -20.36 -9.67 12.16
C LEU A 195 -20.81 -9.06 13.48
N SER A 196 -19.85 -8.62 14.30
CA SER A 196 -20.10 -7.97 15.60
C SER A 196 -20.88 -6.66 15.48
N VAL A 197 -21.91 -6.52 16.32
CA VAL A 197 -22.61 -5.25 16.58
C VAL A 197 -22.02 -4.61 17.84
N ARG A 198 -21.74 -3.31 17.82
CA ARG A 198 -21.05 -2.59 18.90
C ARG A 198 -21.84 -1.36 19.35
N THR A 199 -21.56 -0.87 20.56
CA THR A 199 -22.21 0.34 21.10
C THR A 199 -21.73 1.63 20.43
N GLY A 200 -20.54 1.63 19.84
CA GLY A 200 -19.92 2.75 19.14
C GLY A 200 -19.04 2.32 17.96
N PRO A 201 -18.62 3.27 17.10
CA PRO A 201 -17.74 2.99 15.97
C PRO A 201 -16.30 2.68 16.45
N GLY A 202 -15.74 1.57 15.98
CA GLY A 202 -14.37 1.16 16.34
C GLY A 202 -14.35 0.00 17.34
N THR A 203 -13.25 -0.77 17.31
CA THR A 203 -13.08 -2.00 18.11
C THR A 203 -12.87 -1.77 19.60
N ASN A 204 -12.65 -0.52 20.02
CA ASN A 204 -12.55 -0.15 21.43
C ASN A 204 -13.92 -0.05 22.13
N ASN A 205 -15.01 0.02 21.36
CA ASN A 205 -16.36 0.01 21.92
C ASN A 205 -16.81 -1.43 22.15
N PRO A 206 -17.50 -1.73 23.26
CA PRO A 206 -17.94 -3.08 23.57
C PRO A 206 -18.88 -3.65 22.50
N GLU A 207 -18.78 -4.96 22.30
CA GLU A 207 -19.73 -5.74 21.50
C GLU A 207 -21.04 -5.86 22.26
N LYS A 208 -22.15 -5.69 21.55
CA LYS A 208 -23.49 -5.92 22.09
C LYS A 208 -23.75 -7.42 22.16
N SER A 209 -24.29 -7.85 23.29
CA SER A 209 -24.87 -9.18 23.45
C SER A 209 -26.16 -9.35 22.63
N TYR A 210 -26.58 -10.60 22.43
CA TYR A 210 -27.83 -10.91 21.72
C TYR A 210 -29.06 -10.21 22.33
N ALA A 211 -29.12 -10.11 23.66
CA ALA A 211 -30.20 -9.44 24.38
C ALA A 211 -30.26 -7.92 24.14
N GLU A 212 -29.13 -7.29 23.79
CA GLU A 212 -29.03 -5.85 23.52
C GLU A 212 -29.34 -5.48 22.06
N LEU A 213 -29.59 -6.49 21.22
CA LEU A 213 -30.01 -6.30 19.84
C LEU A 213 -31.51 -5.99 19.76
N SER A 214 -31.93 -5.30 18.69
CA SER A 214 -33.36 -5.17 18.40
C SER A 214 -33.97 -6.54 18.03
N SER A 215 -35.28 -6.73 18.26
CA SER A 215 -35.97 -7.99 17.95
C SER A 215 -35.80 -8.42 16.49
N ASN A 216 -35.74 -7.46 15.56
CA ASN A 216 -35.47 -7.76 14.15
C ASN A 216 -34.01 -8.19 13.91
N ALA A 217 -33.05 -7.57 14.58
CA ALA A 217 -31.64 -7.97 14.46
C ALA A 217 -31.40 -9.36 15.05
N GLN A 218 -32.09 -9.72 16.14
CA GLN A 218 -32.03 -11.05 16.75
C GLN A 218 -32.40 -12.17 15.76
N GLN A 219 -33.44 -11.97 14.93
CA GLN A 219 -33.85 -12.95 13.91
C GLN A 219 -32.76 -13.22 12.85
N HIS A 220 -31.82 -12.29 12.68
CA HIS A 220 -30.73 -12.37 11.71
C HIS A 220 -29.35 -12.46 12.37
N ALA A 221 -29.31 -12.68 13.68
CA ALA A 221 -28.09 -12.88 14.45
C ALA A 221 -27.94 -14.33 14.88
N HIS A 222 -26.72 -14.69 15.25
CA HIS A 222 -26.41 -15.86 16.06
C HIS A 222 -26.66 -15.55 17.53
N ASP A 223 -26.77 -16.58 18.37
CA ASP A 223 -27.06 -16.46 19.81
C ASP A 223 -25.97 -15.68 20.59
N ASN A 224 -24.79 -15.51 19.97
CA ASN A 224 -23.69 -14.69 20.48
C ASN A 224 -23.82 -13.18 20.20
N GLY A 225 -24.91 -12.73 19.55
CA GLY A 225 -25.16 -11.33 19.22
C GLY A 225 -24.50 -10.83 17.91
N ARG A 226 -23.90 -11.73 17.12
CA ARG A 226 -23.26 -11.39 15.84
C ARG A 226 -24.19 -11.64 14.67
N LEU A 227 -24.17 -10.75 13.67
CA LEU A 227 -25.04 -10.85 12.50
C LEU A 227 -24.53 -11.92 11.54
N LYS A 228 -25.48 -12.67 10.97
CA LYS A 228 -25.22 -13.67 9.93
C LYS A 228 -24.86 -13.01 8.62
N LYS A 229 -24.14 -13.72 7.76
CA LYS A 229 -23.93 -13.33 6.36
C LYS A 229 -25.27 -13.23 5.62
N GLY A 230 -25.43 -12.22 4.76
CA GLY A 230 -26.67 -12.00 4.00
C GLY A 230 -27.72 -11.17 4.75
N THR A 231 -27.44 -10.73 5.97
CA THR A 231 -28.33 -9.87 6.76
C THR A 231 -28.47 -8.50 6.10
N ARG A 232 -29.70 -8.05 5.90
CA ARG A 232 -30.00 -6.72 5.33
C ARG A 232 -30.03 -5.68 6.45
N VAL A 233 -29.24 -4.62 6.30
CA VAL A 233 -29.06 -3.58 7.32
C VAL A 233 -29.25 -2.19 6.74
N THR A 234 -30.09 -1.38 7.38
CA THR A 234 -30.27 0.03 7.00
C THR A 234 -29.17 0.89 7.62
N CYS A 235 -28.46 1.64 6.79
CA CYS A 235 -27.49 2.63 7.24
C CYS A 235 -28.21 3.83 7.87
N LYS A 236 -27.98 4.09 9.15
CA LYS A 236 -28.53 5.22 9.93
C LYS A 236 -27.52 6.33 10.16
N ASP A 237 -26.23 6.02 10.13
CA ASP A 237 -25.13 6.97 10.29
C ASP A 237 -23.83 6.32 9.75
N VAL A 238 -22.83 7.14 9.40
CA VAL A 238 -21.53 6.67 8.91
C VAL A 238 -20.42 7.41 9.61
N ARG A 239 -19.47 6.66 10.17
CA ARG A 239 -18.27 7.24 10.80
C ARG A 239 -17.02 6.56 10.31
N LYS A 240 -15.97 7.36 10.15
CA LYS A 240 -14.62 6.89 9.85
C LYS A 240 -13.81 6.82 11.14
N VAL A 241 -13.09 5.74 11.34
CA VAL A 241 -12.12 5.58 12.44
C VAL A 241 -10.81 5.18 11.79
N GLY A 242 -9.88 6.13 11.66
CA GLY A 242 -8.70 5.95 10.82
C GLY A 242 -9.08 5.69 9.36
N SER A 243 -8.61 4.56 8.81
CA SER A 243 -8.92 4.10 7.46
C SER A 243 -10.16 3.20 7.37
N ASP A 244 -10.78 2.87 8.51
CA ASP A 244 -11.95 1.99 8.59
C ASP A 244 -13.26 2.78 8.52
N ILE A 245 -14.31 2.15 7.97
CA ILE A 245 -15.64 2.71 7.86
C ILE A 245 -16.61 1.88 8.69
N TRP A 246 -17.33 2.56 9.57
CA TRP A 246 -18.35 2.01 10.43
C TRP A 246 -19.69 2.61 10.04
N ILE A 247 -20.73 1.76 9.99
CA ILE A 247 -22.11 2.23 9.80
C ILE A 247 -22.93 1.94 11.05
N LYS A 248 -23.80 2.88 11.41
CA LYS A 248 -24.82 2.66 12.42
C LYS A 248 -26.00 1.98 11.76
N ILE A 249 -26.48 0.91 12.34
CA ILE A 249 -27.71 0.21 12.03
C ILE A 249 -28.68 0.41 13.19
N PRO A 250 -29.98 0.06 13.08
CA PRO A 250 -30.93 0.21 14.19
C PRO A 250 -30.46 -0.43 15.50
N SER A 251 -29.69 -1.53 15.41
CA SER A 251 -29.22 -2.29 16.57
C SER A 251 -27.91 -1.78 17.19
N GLY A 252 -27.10 -0.99 16.46
CA GLY A 252 -25.77 -0.56 16.92
C GLY A 252 -24.82 -0.21 15.77
N TRP A 253 -23.52 -0.23 16.03
CA TRP A 253 -22.48 0.03 15.03
C TRP A 253 -21.87 -1.27 14.51
N ILE A 254 -21.68 -1.36 13.20
CA ILE A 254 -21.00 -2.50 12.57
C ILE A 254 -19.86 -2.01 11.68
N ALA A 255 -18.83 -2.83 11.56
CA ALA A 255 -17.75 -2.61 10.61
C ALA A 255 -18.29 -2.81 9.19
N ALA A 256 -18.20 -1.78 8.37
CA ALA A 256 -18.61 -1.84 6.96
C ALA A 256 -17.41 -2.01 6.04
N TYR A 257 -16.29 -1.39 6.41
CA TYR A 257 -14.96 -1.60 5.87
C TYR A 257 -13.96 -1.61 7.01
N TYR A 258 -13.18 -2.68 7.15
CA TYR A 258 -12.24 -2.83 8.26
C TYR A 258 -10.99 -3.58 7.81
N GLY A 259 -9.80 -3.07 8.18
CA GLY A 259 -8.52 -3.74 7.89
C GLY A 259 -8.29 -4.00 6.40
N GLY A 260 -8.80 -3.13 5.53
CA GLY A 260 -8.69 -3.28 4.08
C GLY A 260 -9.74 -4.17 3.40
N LYS A 261 -10.66 -4.77 4.16
CA LYS A 261 -11.72 -5.68 3.66
C LYS A 261 -13.11 -5.06 3.80
N LYS A 262 -14.03 -5.42 2.88
CA LYS A 262 -15.43 -4.97 2.87
C LYS A 262 -16.30 -6.01 3.57
N TYR A 263 -17.05 -5.57 4.57
CA TYR A 263 -17.89 -6.42 5.45
C TYR A 263 -19.38 -6.24 5.16
N VAL A 264 -19.75 -5.13 4.56
CA VAL A 264 -21.13 -4.78 4.19
C VAL A 264 -21.13 -4.30 2.75
N GLY A 265 -22.11 -4.64 1.93
CA GLY A 265 -22.08 -4.35 0.49
C GLY A 265 -23.39 -4.37 -0.23
#